data_AF-A0A967PKE3-F1
#
_entry.id   AF-A0A967PKE3-F1
#
_cell.length_a   1.000
_cell.length_b   1.000
_cell.length_c   1.000
_cell.angle_alpha   90.00
_cell.angle_beta   90.00
_cell.angle_gamma   90.00
#
_symmetry.space_group_name_H-M   'P 1'
#
loop_
_entity.id
_entity.type
_entity.pdbx_description
1 polymer ?
#
loop_
_entity_poly.entity_id
_entity_poly.type
_entity_poly.pdbx_seq_one_letter_code
_entity_poly.pdbx_strand_id
1 'polypeptide(L)' 'MPRTVEAELDPATGTELDLAEVYAAHLPFVWASLHRLGVRAADLPDLTQEVFVVVHRRRAEYDGRPLRGWLWGICVGL' A
#
# COMPACT_ATOMS: atom_id res chain seq x y z
N MET A 1 8.38 -15.04 22.35
CA MET A 1 6.98 -14.57 22.38
C MET A 1 6.81 -13.49 21.31
N PRO A 2 6.48 -13.81 20.05
CA PRO A 2 6.04 -12.79 19.11
C PRO A 2 4.63 -12.36 19.50
N ARG A 3 4.43 -11.05 19.62
CA ARG A 3 3.19 -10.39 20.02
C ARG A 3 2.12 -10.74 18.99
N THR A 4 1.14 -11.55 19.38
CA THR A 4 -0.11 -11.76 18.64
C THR A 4 -0.71 -10.37 18.42
N VAL A 5 -0.67 -9.89 17.19
CA VAL A 5 -1.61 -8.85 16.76
C VAL A 5 -2.92 -9.61 16.67
N GLU A 6 -3.63 -9.72 17.79
CA GLU A 6 -5.05 -10.00 17.79
C GLU A 6 -5.68 -8.77 17.15
N ALA A 7 -5.75 -8.80 15.82
CA ALA A 7 -6.66 -7.97 15.09
C ALA A 7 -8.04 -8.34 15.64
N GLU A 8 -8.53 -7.51 16.55
CA GLU A 8 -9.95 -7.37 16.82
C GLU A 8 -10.56 -6.92 15.50
N LEU A 9 -10.81 -7.91 14.63
CA LEU A 9 -11.45 -7.74 13.34
C LEU A 9 -12.88 -7.37 13.67
N ASP A 10 -13.13 -6.08 13.76
CA ASP A 10 -14.47 -5.52 13.82
C ASP A 10 -15.25 -6.09 12.63
N PRO A 11 -16.24 -6.99 12.86
CA PRO A 11 -16.90 -7.73 11.79
C PRO A 11 -17.83 -6.86 10.93
N ALA A 12 -17.80 -5.53 11.12
CA ALA A 12 -18.70 -4.57 10.49
C ALA A 12 -18.11 -3.76 9.32
N THR A 13 -16.92 -4.09 8.79
CA THR A 13 -16.39 -3.40 7.59
C THR A 13 -16.40 -4.32 6.37
N GLY A 14 -17.51 -4.31 5.64
CA GLY A 14 -17.61 -5.02 4.36
C GLY A 14 -16.56 -4.52 3.35
N THR A 15 -15.77 -5.45 2.80
CA THR A 15 -15.03 -5.29 1.52
C THR A 15 -14.04 -4.11 1.44
N GLU A 16 -13.52 -3.58 2.56
CA GLU A 16 -12.37 -2.67 2.50
C GLU A 16 -11.08 -3.46 2.24
N LEU A 17 -10.22 -2.93 1.36
CA LEU A 17 -8.95 -3.54 1.01
C LEU A 17 -8.03 -3.63 2.25
N ASP A 18 -7.61 -4.83 2.64
CA ASP A 18 -6.70 -5.03 3.78
C ASP A 18 -5.30 -4.49 3.44
N LEU A 19 -4.88 -3.45 4.18
CA LEU A 19 -3.59 -2.82 3.99
C LEU A 19 -2.43 -3.79 4.24
N ALA A 20 -2.53 -4.68 5.23
CA ALA A 20 -1.45 -5.60 5.59
C ALA A 20 -1.19 -6.60 4.46
N GLU A 21 -2.25 -7.15 3.87
CA GLU A 21 -2.16 -8.04 2.72
C GLU A 21 -1.59 -7.32 1.49
N VAL A 22 -2.08 -6.11 1.21
CA VAL A 22 -1.60 -5.28 0.10
C VAL A 22 -0.12 -4.95 0.26
N TYR A 23 0.31 -4.57 1.47
CA TYR A 23 1.70 -4.26 1.78
C TYR A 23 2.59 -5.49 1.52
N ALA A 24 2.24 -6.63 2.12
CA ALA A 24 3.01 -7.86 1.97
C ALA A 24 3.12 -8.32 0.51
N ALA A 25 2.02 -8.22 -0.26
CA ALA A 25 1.98 -8.65 -1.65
C ALA A 25 2.65 -7.68 -2.63
N HIS A 26 2.65 -6.37 -2.34
CA HIS A 26 3.02 -5.34 -3.31
C HIS A 26 4.18 -4.44 -2.94
N LEU A 27 4.78 -4.57 -1.75
CA LEU A 27 5.98 -3.83 -1.36
C LEU A 27 7.10 -3.89 -2.42
N PRO A 28 7.50 -5.07 -2.96
CA PRO A 28 8.56 -5.12 -3.98
C PRO A 28 8.19 -4.37 -5.27
N PHE A 29 6.89 -4.36 -5.62
CA PHE A 29 6.40 -3.66 -6.80
C PHE A 29 6.43 -2.14 -6.62
N VAL A 30 5.98 -1.63 -5.48
CA VAL A 30 6.00 -0.19 -5.17
C VAL A 30 7.45 0.31 -5.11
N TRP A 31 8.33 -0.42 -4.41
CA TRP A 31 9.74 -0.08 -4.32
C TRP A 31 10.41 0.01 -5.70
N ALA A 32 10.22 -1.02 -6.54
CA ALA A 32 10.77 -1.03 -7.90
C ALA A 32 10.17 0.06 -8.79
N SER A 33 8.89 0.37 -8.61
CA SER A 33 8.21 1.45 -9.35
C SER A 33 8.81 2.81 -9.03
N LEU A 34 8.94 3.15 -7.74
CA LEU A 34 9.54 4.41 -7.30
C LEU A 34 11.00 4.53 -7.75
N HIS A 35 11.78 3.45 -7.64
CA HIS A 35 13.16 3.42 -8.13
C HIS A 35 13.23 3.68 -9.64
N ARG A 36 12.31 3.11 -10.43
CA ARG A 36 12.24 3.33 -11.89
C ARG A 36 11.78 4.73 -12.26
N LEU A 37 11.02 5.40 -11.39
CA LEU A 37 10.61 6.79 -11.55
C LEU A 37 11.74 7.79 -11.18
N GLY A 38 12.91 7.29 -10.74
CA GLY A 38 14.08 8.12 -10.45
C GLY A 38 14.14 8.65 -9.02
N VAL A 39 13.30 8.11 -8.11
CA VAL A 39 13.41 8.39 -6.68
C VAL A 39 14.81 8.00 -6.19
N ARG A 40 15.44 8.89 -5.42
CA ARG A 40 16.77 8.64 -4.86
C ARG A 40 16.70 7.50 -3.86
N ALA A 41 17.77 6.70 -3.80
CA ALA A 41 17.83 5.56 -2.86
C ALA A 41 17.60 5.96 -1.39
N ALA A 42 18.02 7.17 -1.00
CA ALA A 42 17.79 7.71 0.34
C ALA A 42 16.30 8.02 0.63
N ASP A 43 15.54 8.38 -0.40
CA ASP A 43 14.13 8.78 -0.29
C ASP A 43 13.18 7.57 -0.48
N LEU A 44 13.68 6.45 -1.03
CA LEU A 44 12.86 5.25 -1.30
C LEU A 44 12.12 4.68 -0.09
N PRO A 45 12.74 4.51 1.10
CA PRO A 45 12.04 3.97 2.26
C PRO A 45 10.86 4.86 2.69
N ASP A 46 11.08 6.18 2.66
CA ASP A 46 10.10 7.17 3.09
C ASP A 46 8.93 7.26 2.09
N LEU A 47 9.23 7.41 0.80
CA LEU A 47 8.19 7.47 -0.23
C LEU A 47 7.44 6.15 -0.39
N THR A 48 8.09 5.00 -0.16
CA THR A 48 7.39 3.71 -0.15
C THR A 48 6.35 3.68 0.98
N GLN A 49 6.70 4.15 2.18
CA GLN A 49 5.74 4.26 3.28
C GLN A 49 4.61 5.24 2.94
N GLU A 50 4.92 6.39 2.37
CA GLU A 50 3.91 7.38 1.97
C GLU A 50 2.91 6.80 0.96
N VAL A 51 3.35 5.99 -0.02
CA VAL A 51 2.42 5.25 -0.91
C VAL A 51 1.41 4.44 -0.10
N PHE A 52 1.86 3.67 0.90
CA PHE A 52 0.97 2.82 1.69
C PHE A 52 0.07 3.62 2.65
N VAL A 53 0.51 4.80 3.10
CA VAL A 53 -0.35 5.75 3.81
C VAL A 53 -1.46 6.26 2.88
N VAL A 54 -1.14 6.61 1.64
CA VAL A 54 -2.13 7.02 0.63
C VAL A 54 -3.09 5.87 0.29
N VAL A 55 -2.59 4.64 0.15
CA VAL A 55 -3.42 3.44 -0.03
C VAL A 55 -4.39 3.27 1.11
N HIS A 56 -3.92 3.35 2.37
CA HIS A 56 -4.78 3.21 3.53
C HIS A 56 -5.89 4.27 3.54
N ARG A 57 -5.55 5.53 3.22
CA ARG A 57 -6.52 6.64 3.16
C ARG A 57 -7.56 6.47 2.06
N ARG A 58 -7.15 5.91 0.92
CA ARG A 58 -7.97 5.80 -0.29
C ARG A 58 -8.56 4.41 -0.50
N ARG A 59 -8.38 3.48 0.42
CA ARG A 59 -8.89 2.09 0.30
C ARG A 59 -10.40 2.03 0.16
N ALA A 60 -11.14 2.97 0.75
CA ALA A 60 -12.59 3.10 0.61
C ALA A 60 -13.03 3.57 -0.80
N GLU A 61 -12.14 4.25 -1.54
CA GLU A 61 -12.37 4.69 -2.92
C GLU A 61 -12.02 3.60 -3.95
N TYR A 62 -11.52 2.45 -3.50
CA TYR A 62 -11.10 1.38 -4.40
C TYR A 62 -12.32 0.70 -5.01
N ASP A 63 -12.42 0.80 -6.34
CA ASP A 63 -13.54 0.36 -7.16
C ASP A 63 -13.35 -1.05 -7.75
N GLY A 64 -12.33 -1.80 -7.30
CA GLY A 64 -12.02 -3.14 -7.79
C GLY A 64 -11.18 -3.21 -9.07
N ARG A 65 -10.70 -2.07 -9.60
CA ARG A 65 -9.73 -2.04 -10.72
C ARG A 65 -8.45 -2.81 -10.37
N PRO A 66 -7.64 -3.26 -11.35
CA PRO A 66 -6.41 -4.01 -11.05
C PRO A 66 -5.50 -3.29 -10.05
N LEU A 67 -5.27 -3.92 -8.88
CA LEU A 67 -4.58 -3.32 -7.75
C LEU A 67 -3.21 -2.75 -8.11
N ARG A 68 -2.42 -3.46 -8.92
CA ARG A 68 -1.12 -2.98 -9.42
C ARG A 68 -1.22 -1.69 -10.23
N GLY A 69 -2.28 -1.53 -11.04
CA GLY A 69 -2.51 -0.33 -11.83
C GLY A 69 -2.91 0.86 -10.95
N TRP A 70 -3.71 0.62 -9.92
CA TRP A 70 -4.03 1.65 -8.93
C TRP A 70 -2.82 2.08 -8.11
N LEU A 71 -2.02 1.13 -7.60
CA LEU A 71 -0.76 1.39 -6.90
C LEU A 71 0.24 2.16 -7.77
N TRP A 72 0.34 1.81 -9.06
CA TRP A 72 1.16 2.56 -10.01
C TRP A 72 0.68 4.01 -10.14
N GLY A 73 -0.62 4.24 -10.24
CA GLY A 73 -1.19 5.59 -10.28
C GLY A 73 -0.86 6.40 -9.02
N ILE A 74 -0.84 5.77 -7.85
CA ILE A 74 -0.38 6.41 -6.61
C ILE A 74 1.11 6.74 -6.68
N CYS A 75 1.96 5.81 -7.13
CA CYS A 75 3.41 6.05 -7.25
C CYS A 75 3.75 7.21 -8.21
N VAL A 76 3.00 7.38 -9.29
CA VAL A 76 3.19 8.48 -10.26
C VAL A 76 2.63 9.81 -9.74
N GLY A 77 1.67 9.77 -8.81
CA GLY A 77 1.04 10.97 -8.24
C GLY A 77 1.68 11.49 -6.95
N LEU A 78 2.71 10.80 -6.44
CA LEU A 78 3.59 11.32 -5.38
C LEU A 78 4.52 12.40 -5.93
#